data_AF-A0A3P0X6B1-F1
#
_entry.id   AF-A0A3P0X6B1-F1
#
_cell.length_a   1.000
_cell.length_b   1.000
_cell.length_c   1.000
_cell.angle_alpha   90.00
_cell.angle_beta   90.00
_cell.angle_gamma   90.00
#
_symmetry.space_group_name_H-M   'P 1'
#
loop_
_entity.id
_entity.type
_entity.pdbx_description
1 polymer ?
#
loop_
_entity_poly.entity_id
_entity_poly.type
_entity_poly.pdbx_seq_one_letter_code
_entity_poly.pdbx_strand_id
1 'polypeptide(L)'
;MRALLAVVAACLALLPAMGGAQDAPGRQRLILKDGSYQVVVRYEVKGDRVRFLSAERGEGWEELPQSLVDWDATARYNHEHAPQATPDPNSPAAQEAAELDRQAAAQRAEEAGRQPEVAPGLRLPDESGVWALDSYNNEPRLVRIRQSDGDLNLDMGHSVKGAAISQGGARDLIRLQGYKAVVSFHVARPVFFIAVDTRSQAPAREDAMVVDTHGASSEKTGKSDPQASPENSYALVRLRVGKNERAASALQLRGLGTGGEADGSAEIVATERRLLPGGHWMQVEPRSDLNLGQYSLIELLPGGGFNQDGWDFGVNPMAPDNKGGFSPVQKEEAP
;
A
#
# COMPACT_ATOMS: atom_id res chain seq x y z
N MET A 1 -69.75 24.07 -26.25
CA MET A 1 -69.43 23.24 -25.07
C MET A 1 -68.18 23.87 -24.44
N ARG A 2 -68.30 24.56 -23.28
CA ARG A 2 -67.85 24.10 -21.92
C ARG A 2 -66.34 23.79 -21.89
N ALA A 3 -65.43 24.28 -21.04
CA ALA A 3 -65.39 25.06 -19.79
C ALA A 3 -63.92 25.62 -19.68
N LEU A 4 -63.59 26.80 -19.14
CA LEU A 4 -63.47 27.27 -17.74
C LEU A 4 -62.40 26.57 -16.85
N LEU A 5 -61.68 27.40 -16.06
CA LEU A 5 -60.68 27.18 -14.97
C LEU A 5 -59.21 26.90 -15.40
N ALA A 6 -58.15 27.68 -15.07
CA ALA A 6 -57.73 28.50 -13.91
C ALA A 6 -57.33 27.70 -12.64
N VAL A 7 -56.04 27.70 -12.28
CA VAL A 7 -55.35 27.64 -10.95
C VAL A 7 -53.83 27.72 -11.28
N VAL A 8 -53.04 28.77 -11.02
CA VAL A 8 -52.56 29.44 -9.77
C VAL A 8 -51.44 28.67 -9.02
N ALA A 9 -50.28 29.36 -8.96
CA ALA A 9 -49.22 29.39 -7.94
C ALA A 9 -48.29 28.17 -7.72
N ALA A 10 -46.96 28.42 -7.77
CA ALA A 10 -46.13 28.68 -6.58
C ALA A 10 -44.65 28.29 -6.76
N CYS A 11 -43.78 29.16 -6.22
CA CYS A 11 -42.43 28.87 -5.65
C CYS A 11 -41.29 28.50 -6.62
N LEU A 12 -40.03 28.90 -6.44
CA LEU A 12 -39.32 29.47 -5.29
C LEU A 12 -38.09 30.24 -5.83
N ALA A 13 -37.75 31.35 -5.18
CA ALA A 13 -36.59 32.17 -5.50
C ALA A 13 -35.27 31.40 -5.34
N LEU A 14 -34.45 31.37 -6.40
CA LEU A 14 -33.04 31.03 -6.31
C LEU A 14 -32.29 32.24 -5.77
N LEU A 15 -32.08 32.26 -4.45
CA LEU A 15 -31.03 33.04 -3.81
C LEU A 15 -29.69 32.40 -4.23
N PRO A 16 -28.79 33.09 -4.94
CA PRO A 16 -27.40 32.68 -4.92
C PRO A 16 -26.91 32.90 -3.48
N ALA A 17 -26.57 31.80 -2.82
CA ALA A 17 -25.75 31.82 -1.63
C ALA A 17 -24.56 32.74 -1.91
N MET A 18 -24.42 33.81 -1.13
CA MET A 18 -23.20 34.59 -1.09
C MET A 18 -22.12 33.68 -0.48
N GLY A 19 -21.56 32.81 -1.33
CA GLY A 19 -20.29 32.16 -1.06
C GLY A 19 -19.25 33.28 -0.98
N GLY A 20 -18.65 33.42 0.20
CA GLY A 20 -17.47 34.26 0.36
C GLY A 20 -16.44 33.78 -0.64
N ALA A 21 -16.17 34.60 -1.66
CA ALA A 21 -15.03 34.43 -2.53
C ALA A 21 -13.80 34.42 -1.61
N GLN A 22 -13.19 33.26 -1.46
CA GLN A 22 -11.87 33.13 -0.87
C GLN A 22 -10.93 33.95 -1.76
N ASP A 23 -10.54 35.13 -1.30
CA ASP A 23 -9.60 35.97 -2.03
C ASP A 23 -8.26 35.26 -2.08
N ALA A 24 -7.79 35.01 -3.31
CA ALA A 24 -6.50 34.40 -3.55
C ALA A 24 -5.37 35.24 -2.91
N PRO A 25 -4.29 34.61 -2.42
CA PRO A 25 -3.20 35.30 -1.76
C PRO A 25 -2.61 36.40 -2.64
N GLY A 26 -2.47 37.60 -2.09
CA GLY A 26 -1.93 38.78 -2.79
C GLY A 26 -2.96 39.71 -3.45
N ARG A 27 -4.27 39.47 -3.24
CA ARG A 27 -5.34 40.40 -3.65
C ARG A 27 -5.74 41.32 -2.50
N GLN A 28 -5.86 42.61 -2.78
CA GLN A 28 -6.36 43.63 -1.85
C GLN A 28 -7.79 44.02 -2.26
N ARG A 29 -8.54 44.65 -1.34
CA ARG A 29 -9.80 45.31 -1.68
C ARG A 29 -9.68 46.82 -1.51
N LEU A 30 -10.31 47.57 -2.43
CA LEU A 30 -10.71 48.97 -2.22
C LEU A 30 -12.19 48.98 -1.86
N ILE A 31 -12.51 49.28 -0.61
CA ILE A 31 -13.89 49.38 -0.13
C ILE A 31 -14.42 50.78 -0.44
N LEU A 32 -15.59 50.86 -1.07
CA LEU A 32 -16.27 52.11 -1.40
C LEU A 32 -17.28 52.48 -0.32
N LYS A 33 -17.57 53.78 -0.18
CA LYS A 33 -18.49 54.30 0.85
C LYS A 33 -19.94 53.86 0.68
N ASP A 34 -20.32 53.39 -0.50
CA ASP A 34 -21.64 52.80 -0.76
C ASP A 34 -21.73 51.32 -0.32
N GLY A 35 -20.64 50.77 0.22
CA GLY A 35 -20.53 49.38 0.66
C GLY A 35 -20.09 48.40 -0.42
N SER A 36 -19.96 48.85 -1.68
CA SER A 36 -19.36 48.03 -2.74
C SER A 36 -17.83 47.99 -2.63
N TYR A 37 -17.17 47.10 -3.37
CA TYR A 37 -15.71 47.01 -3.36
C TYR A 37 -15.14 46.64 -4.72
N GLN A 38 -13.87 46.99 -4.93
CA GLN A 38 -13.06 46.53 -6.05
C GLN A 38 -11.96 45.60 -5.53
N VAL A 39 -11.81 44.42 -6.14
CA VAL A 39 -10.68 43.53 -5.87
C VAL A 39 -9.50 43.98 -6.74
N VAL A 40 -8.39 44.33 -6.11
CA VAL A 40 -7.24 44.98 -6.76
C VAL A 40 -5.94 44.25 -6.47
N VAL A 41 -5.04 44.25 -7.45
CA VAL A 41 -3.67 43.74 -7.29
C VAL A 41 -2.79 44.81 -6.62
N ARG A 42 -2.98 46.07 -7.01
CA ARG A 42 -2.33 47.25 -6.42
C ARG A 42 -3.12 48.51 -6.70
N TYR A 43 -2.93 49.53 -5.89
CA TYR A 43 -3.48 50.86 -6.10
C TYR A 43 -2.48 51.95 -5.69
N GLU A 44 -2.66 53.13 -6.26
CA GLU A 44 -1.87 54.34 -5.95
C GLU A 44 -2.79 55.56 -5.87
N VAL A 45 -2.63 56.38 -4.84
CA VAL A 45 -3.32 57.66 -4.72
C VAL A 45 -2.50 58.73 -5.44
N LYS A 46 -3.10 59.38 -6.44
CA LYS A 46 -2.52 60.49 -7.21
C LYS A 46 -3.44 61.71 -7.15
N GLY A 47 -3.11 62.66 -6.28
CA GLY A 47 -3.90 63.88 -6.12
C GLY A 47 -5.29 63.55 -5.58
N ASP A 48 -6.33 63.85 -6.37
CA ASP A 48 -7.73 63.61 -6.06
C ASP A 48 -8.27 62.24 -6.51
N ARG A 49 -7.43 61.44 -7.17
CA ARG A 49 -7.82 60.14 -7.75
C ARG A 49 -6.99 58.99 -7.21
N VAL A 50 -7.59 57.82 -7.16
CA VAL A 50 -6.95 56.53 -6.90
C VAL A 50 -6.92 55.78 -8.21
N ARG A 51 -5.72 55.46 -8.68
CA ARG A 51 -5.56 54.52 -9.80
C ARG A 51 -5.32 53.13 -9.26
N PHE A 52 -5.96 52.11 -9.82
CA PHE A 52 -5.83 50.74 -9.36
C PHE A 52 -5.78 49.76 -10.53
N LEU A 53 -5.20 48.59 -10.28
CA LEU A 53 -5.18 47.47 -11.20
C LEU A 53 -6.19 46.43 -10.70
N SER A 54 -7.29 46.22 -11.44
CA SER A 54 -8.29 45.22 -11.09
C SER A 54 -7.70 43.81 -11.14
N ALA A 55 -7.96 43.01 -10.10
CA ALA A 55 -7.56 41.60 -10.05
C ALA A 55 -8.42 40.70 -10.96
N GLU A 56 -9.56 41.21 -11.43
CA GLU A 56 -10.49 40.46 -12.28
C GLU A 56 -10.30 40.77 -13.76
N ARG A 57 -10.01 42.04 -14.10
CA ARG A 57 -9.89 42.48 -15.49
C ARG A 57 -8.46 42.44 -16.04
N GLY A 58 -7.44 42.35 -15.18
CA GLY A 58 -6.06 41.98 -15.51
C GLY A 58 -5.24 42.98 -16.36
N GLU A 59 -5.87 43.78 -17.22
CA GLU A 59 -5.19 44.66 -18.18
C GLU A 59 -5.75 46.09 -18.12
N GLY A 60 -4.93 47.03 -17.61
CA GLY A 60 -5.22 48.47 -17.60
C GLY A 60 -5.35 49.09 -16.21
N TRP A 61 -4.91 50.34 -16.08
CA TRP A 61 -5.16 51.14 -14.87
C TRP A 61 -6.57 51.72 -14.94
N GLU A 62 -7.34 51.49 -13.88
CA GLU A 62 -8.65 52.10 -13.68
C GLU A 62 -8.54 53.23 -12.65
N GLU A 63 -9.44 54.21 -12.70
CA GLU A 63 -9.41 55.37 -11.80
C GLU A 63 -10.74 55.63 -11.12
N LEU A 64 -10.67 55.99 -9.84
CA LEU A 64 -11.81 56.40 -9.01
C LEU A 64 -11.44 57.66 -8.22
N PRO A 65 -12.38 58.56 -7.92
CA PRO A 65 -12.15 59.63 -6.96
C PRO A 65 -11.79 59.06 -5.59
N GLN A 66 -10.74 59.57 -4.94
CA GLN A 66 -10.33 59.11 -3.62
C GLN A 66 -11.41 59.32 -2.54
N SER A 67 -12.33 60.27 -2.78
CA SER A 67 -13.43 60.61 -1.88
C SER A 67 -14.50 59.53 -1.80
N LEU A 68 -14.55 58.61 -2.78
CA LEU A 68 -15.48 57.48 -2.81
C LEU A 68 -14.97 56.25 -2.06
N VAL A 69 -13.67 56.20 -1.76
CA VAL A 69 -13.06 55.10 -1.03
C VAL A 69 -13.27 55.30 0.48
N ASP A 70 -13.72 54.25 1.15
CA ASP A 70 -13.68 54.13 2.60
C ASP A 70 -12.30 53.58 2.99
N TRP A 71 -11.40 54.49 3.37
CA TRP A 71 -10.01 54.16 3.68
C TRP A 71 -9.87 53.36 4.98
N ASP A 72 -10.74 53.60 5.96
CA ASP A 72 -10.71 52.88 7.24
C ASP A 72 -11.14 51.42 7.03
N ALA A 73 -12.22 51.21 6.28
CA ALA A 73 -12.68 49.86 5.93
C ALA A 73 -11.68 49.13 5.03
N THR A 74 -11.07 49.85 4.07
CA THR A 74 -10.03 49.33 3.18
C THR A 74 -8.79 48.90 3.95
N ALA A 75 -8.29 49.72 4.87
CA ALA A 75 -7.12 49.41 5.68
C ALA A 75 -7.37 48.21 6.60
N ARG A 76 -8.53 48.17 7.27
CA ARG A 76 -8.92 47.05 8.13
C ARG A 76 -9.01 45.74 7.35
N TYR A 77 -9.73 45.73 6.23
CA TYR A 77 -9.89 44.53 5.42
C TYR A 77 -8.54 43.99 4.94
N ASN A 78 -7.70 44.85 4.36
CA ASN A 78 -6.40 44.46 3.82
C ASN A 78 -5.41 44.03 4.91
N HIS A 79 -5.54 44.52 6.14
CA HIS A 79 -4.73 44.08 7.28
C HIS A 79 -5.14 42.67 7.75
N GLU A 80 -6.45 42.42 7.89
CA GLU A 80 -7.00 41.12 8.31
C GLU A 80 -6.79 40.02 7.26
N HIS A 81 -6.75 40.39 5.97
CA HIS A 81 -6.65 39.47 4.83
C HIS A 81 -5.28 39.55 4.13
N ALA A 82 -4.27 40.15 4.77
CA ALA A 82 -2.92 40.14 4.24
C ALA A 82 -2.41 38.70 4.10
N PRO A 83 -1.63 38.35 3.06
CA PRO A 83 -1.03 37.01 2.90
C PRO A 83 -0.06 36.62 4.04
N GLN A 84 0.22 37.52 4.98
CA GLN A 84 0.98 37.27 6.21
C GLN A 84 0.11 37.19 7.48
N ALA A 85 -1.22 37.25 7.38
CA ALA A 85 -2.08 36.81 8.45
C ALA A 85 -1.86 35.31 8.61
N THR A 86 -0.88 34.92 9.42
CA THR A 86 -0.70 33.53 9.86
C THR A 86 -2.06 33.11 10.42
N PRO A 87 -2.73 32.13 9.79
CA PRO A 87 -3.96 31.58 10.36
C PRO A 87 -3.65 31.21 11.80
N ASP A 88 -4.47 31.67 12.75
CA ASP A 88 -4.30 31.27 14.13
C ASP A 88 -4.25 29.73 14.17
N PRO A 89 -3.15 29.12 14.62
CA PRO A 89 -3.02 27.66 14.64
C PRO A 89 -4.08 27.00 15.54
N ASN A 90 -4.73 27.77 16.41
CA ASN A 90 -5.85 27.33 17.23
C ASN A 90 -7.23 27.64 16.64
N SER A 91 -7.31 28.25 15.45
CA SER A 91 -8.58 28.44 14.77
C SER A 91 -9.19 27.08 14.35
N PRO A 92 -10.52 26.93 14.37
CA PRO A 92 -11.18 25.70 13.94
C PRO A 92 -10.78 25.26 12.52
N ALA A 93 -10.60 26.22 11.61
CA ALA A 93 -10.19 25.95 10.23
C ALA A 93 -8.74 25.41 10.13
N ALA A 94 -7.82 25.94 10.95
CA ALA A 94 -6.44 25.43 10.98
C ALA A 94 -6.36 24.01 11.58
N GLN A 95 -7.18 23.73 12.59
CA GLN A 95 -7.29 22.39 13.19
C GLN A 95 -7.89 21.37 12.22
N GLU A 96 -8.94 21.75 11.48
CA GLU A 96 -9.56 20.91 10.45
C GLU A 96 -8.59 20.61 9.31
N ALA A 97 -7.87 21.62 8.81
CA ALA A 97 -6.84 21.43 7.78
C ALA A 97 -5.71 20.48 8.26
N ALA A 98 -5.23 20.66 9.50
CA ALA A 98 -4.20 19.79 10.07
C ALA A 98 -4.68 18.35 10.27
N GLU A 99 -5.97 18.14 10.59
CA GLU A 99 -6.59 16.83 10.68
C GLU A 99 -6.68 16.17 9.30
N LEU A 100 -7.14 16.88 8.28
CA LEU A 100 -7.21 16.40 6.90
C LEU A 100 -5.82 16.02 6.36
N ASP A 101 -4.81 16.85 6.59
CA ASP A 101 -3.43 16.57 6.20
C ASP A 101 -2.91 15.30 6.89
N ARG A 102 -3.22 15.11 8.17
CA ARG A 102 -2.86 13.90 8.92
C ARG A 102 -3.57 12.67 8.36
N GLN A 103 -4.85 12.77 8.05
CA GLN A 103 -5.62 11.67 7.44
C GLN A 103 -5.09 11.31 6.04
N ALA A 104 -4.80 12.31 5.21
CA ALA A 104 -4.20 12.11 3.89
C ALA A 104 -2.80 11.49 3.98
N ALA A 105 -2.00 11.89 4.98
CA ALA A 105 -0.71 11.28 5.25
C ALA A 105 -0.83 9.84 5.72
N ALA A 106 -1.79 9.54 6.61
CA ALA A 106 -2.08 8.19 7.08
C ALA A 106 -2.55 7.28 5.95
N GLN A 107 -3.41 7.78 5.05
CA GLN A 107 -3.85 7.05 3.87
C GLN A 107 -2.68 6.75 2.92
N ARG A 108 -1.84 7.74 2.61
CA ARG A 108 -0.64 7.53 1.81
C ARG A 108 0.31 6.52 2.44
N ALA A 109 0.45 6.53 3.76
CA ALA A 109 1.29 5.57 4.49
C ALA A 109 0.71 4.15 4.43
N GLU A 110 -0.61 4.00 4.54
CA GLU A 110 -1.32 2.72 4.40
C GLU A 110 -1.18 2.15 2.99
N GLU A 111 -1.39 2.97 1.95
CA GLU A 111 -1.18 2.59 0.56
C GLU A 111 0.28 2.18 0.29
N ALA A 112 1.24 2.95 0.81
CA ALA A 112 2.65 2.61 0.72
C ALA A 112 3.01 1.32 1.47
N GLY A 113 2.31 1.01 2.56
CA GLY A 113 2.46 -0.23 3.32
C GLY A 113 1.97 -1.47 2.59
N ARG A 114 0.99 -1.35 1.69
CA ARG A 114 0.52 -2.46 0.83
C ARG A 114 1.48 -2.78 -0.30
N GLN A 115 2.19 -1.78 -0.81
CA GLN A 115 3.17 -1.91 -1.89
C GLN A 115 4.55 -1.35 -1.48
N PRO A 116 5.18 -1.93 -0.44
CA PRO A 116 6.46 -1.44 0.04
C PRO A 116 7.54 -1.65 -1.02
N GLU A 117 8.49 -0.72 -1.06
CA GLU A 117 9.70 -0.84 -1.88
C GLU A 117 10.71 -1.73 -1.16
N VAL A 118 11.07 -2.85 -1.78
CA VAL A 118 11.92 -3.90 -1.19
C VAL A 118 13.34 -3.92 -1.77
N ALA A 119 13.53 -3.29 -2.93
CA ALA A 119 14.80 -2.93 -3.51
C ALA A 119 14.61 -1.65 -4.34
N PRO A 120 15.67 -0.89 -4.67
CA PRO A 120 15.54 0.34 -5.47
C PRO A 120 14.74 0.10 -6.76
N GLY A 121 13.62 0.81 -6.92
CA GLY A 121 12.74 0.69 -8.08
C GLY A 121 11.88 -0.59 -8.11
N LEU A 122 11.86 -1.39 -7.04
CA LEU A 122 11.17 -2.67 -6.97
C LEU A 122 10.21 -2.69 -5.77
N ARG A 123 8.91 -2.76 -6.07
CA ARG A 123 7.83 -2.78 -5.08
C ARG A 123 7.14 -4.14 -5.07
N LEU A 124 6.66 -4.54 -3.90
CA LEU A 124 5.73 -5.67 -3.82
C LEU A 124 4.40 -5.26 -4.48
N PRO A 125 3.76 -6.17 -5.24
CA PRO A 125 2.43 -5.93 -5.77
C PRO A 125 1.40 -5.98 -4.64
N ASP A 126 0.24 -5.32 -4.80
CA ASP A 126 -0.90 -5.45 -3.87
C ASP A 126 -1.65 -6.76 -4.14
N GLU A 127 -0.95 -7.88 -3.99
CA GLU A 127 -1.42 -9.23 -4.24
C GLU A 127 -1.01 -10.15 -3.10
N SER A 128 -1.90 -11.07 -2.71
CA SER A 128 -1.55 -12.13 -1.76
C SER A 128 -0.55 -13.11 -2.34
N GLY A 129 0.26 -13.73 -1.47
CA GLY A 129 1.14 -14.84 -1.81
C GLY A 129 2.54 -14.68 -1.26
N VAL A 130 3.47 -15.46 -1.80
CA VAL A 130 4.90 -15.44 -1.45
C VAL A 130 5.71 -14.93 -2.63
N TRP A 131 6.46 -13.87 -2.37
CA TRP A 131 7.42 -13.26 -3.27
C TRP A 131 8.82 -13.43 -2.72
N ALA A 132 9.83 -13.40 -3.58
CA ALA A 132 11.22 -13.45 -3.14
C ALA A 132 12.09 -12.53 -3.98
N LEU A 133 13.04 -11.88 -3.31
CA LEU A 133 14.09 -11.10 -3.93
C LEU A 133 15.24 -12.02 -4.34
N ASP A 134 15.54 -11.98 -5.63
CA ASP A 134 16.66 -12.64 -6.27
C ASP A 134 17.64 -11.60 -6.85
N SER A 135 18.83 -12.04 -7.24
CA SER A 135 19.77 -11.22 -8.02
C SER A 135 20.25 -11.98 -9.23
N TYR A 136 19.70 -11.65 -10.40
CA TYR A 136 20.11 -12.24 -11.67
C TYR A 136 21.00 -11.27 -12.43
N ASN A 137 22.21 -11.68 -12.82
CA ASN A 137 23.20 -10.83 -13.48
C ASN A 137 23.47 -9.50 -12.75
N ASN A 138 23.53 -9.53 -11.42
CA ASN A 138 23.69 -8.35 -10.53
C ASN A 138 22.51 -7.37 -10.55
N GLU A 139 21.37 -7.74 -11.12
CA GLU A 139 20.14 -6.95 -11.07
C GLU A 139 19.14 -7.59 -10.10
N PRO A 140 18.52 -6.80 -9.20
CA PRO A 140 17.50 -7.33 -8.31
C PRO A 140 16.26 -7.74 -9.10
N ARG A 141 15.69 -8.90 -8.79
CA ARG A 141 14.48 -9.43 -9.41
C ARG A 141 13.50 -9.86 -8.33
N LEU A 142 12.23 -9.49 -8.48
CA LEU A 142 11.18 -9.96 -7.57
C LEU A 142 10.42 -11.10 -8.24
N VAL A 143 10.44 -12.28 -7.63
CA VAL A 143 9.89 -13.51 -8.22
C VAL A 143 8.76 -14.04 -7.34
N ARG A 144 7.61 -14.36 -7.93
CA ARG A 144 6.53 -15.06 -7.22
C ARG A 144 6.87 -16.54 -7.08
N ILE A 145 6.73 -17.07 -5.87
CA ILE A 145 6.82 -18.52 -5.63
C ILE A 145 5.41 -19.05 -5.41
N ARG A 146 5.05 -20.09 -6.18
CA ARG A 146 3.77 -20.77 -5.98
C ARG A 146 3.92 -21.84 -4.92
N GLN A 147 2.87 -22.05 -4.13
CA GLN A 147 2.86 -23.17 -3.22
C GLN A 147 2.78 -24.46 -4.04
N SER A 148 3.58 -25.44 -3.65
CA SER A 148 3.54 -26.79 -4.19
C SER A 148 2.70 -27.68 -3.27
N ASP A 149 1.73 -28.38 -3.86
CA ASP A 149 0.91 -29.38 -3.16
C ASP A 149 1.85 -30.51 -2.66
N GLY A 150 1.98 -30.66 -1.34
CA GLY A 150 3.01 -31.50 -0.69
C GLY A 150 2.73 -33.00 -0.68
N ASP A 151 1.50 -33.41 -1.01
CA ASP A 151 1.09 -34.82 -1.09
C ASP A 151 0.23 -35.07 -2.33
N LEU A 152 0.61 -36.06 -3.14
CA LEU A 152 -0.07 -36.44 -4.39
C LEU A 152 -1.35 -37.25 -4.15
N ASN A 153 -1.94 -37.13 -2.96
CA ASN A 153 -3.26 -37.68 -2.69
C ASN A 153 -4.25 -36.52 -2.66
N LEU A 154 -5.07 -36.45 -3.71
CA LEU A 154 -6.07 -35.41 -3.98
C LEU A 154 -7.24 -35.38 -2.98
N ASP A 155 -7.07 -35.95 -1.77
CA ASP A 155 -8.06 -35.88 -0.71
C ASP A 155 -7.87 -34.56 0.07
N MET A 156 -8.59 -33.58 -0.48
CA MET A 156 -8.76 -32.21 -0.04
C MET A 156 -9.06 -32.11 1.46
N GLY A 157 -8.28 -31.31 2.20
CA GLY A 157 -8.74 -30.77 3.48
C GLY A 157 -7.66 -30.28 4.43
N HIS A 158 -6.59 -31.05 4.66
CA HIS A 158 -5.65 -30.76 5.76
C HIS A 158 -4.22 -31.23 5.46
N SER A 159 -3.39 -30.36 4.85
CA SER A 159 -1.93 -30.56 4.70
C SER A 159 -1.12 -30.21 5.96
N VAL A 160 -1.81 -29.87 7.05
CA VAL A 160 -1.20 -29.57 8.35
C VAL A 160 -0.83 -30.85 9.08
N LYS A 161 0.42 -30.96 9.55
CA LYS A 161 0.88 -32.03 10.45
C LYS A 161 1.23 -31.47 11.81
N GLY A 162 0.73 -32.11 12.87
CA GLY A 162 1.09 -31.78 14.25
C GLY A 162 2.55 -32.10 14.57
N ALA A 163 3.08 -31.49 15.64
CA ALA A 163 4.48 -31.60 16.07
C ALA A 163 4.98 -33.03 16.35
N ALA A 164 4.08 -33.97 16.65
CA ALA A 164 4.41 -35.35 16.98
C ALA A 164 4.50 -36.23 15.71
N ILE A 165 5.65 -36.22 15.04
CA ILE A 165 5.97 -37.24 14.02
C ILE A 165 6.24 -38.57 14.75
N SER A 166 5.30 -39.53 14.64
CA SER A 166 5.44 -40.84 15.29
C SER A 166 6.74 -41.56 14.85
N GLN A 167 7.34 -42.35 15.75
CA GLN A 167 8.63 -43.02 15.53
C GLN A 167 8.65 -44.06 14.39
N GLY A 168 7.54 -44.23 13.64
CA GLY A 168 7.43 -45.17 12.54
C GLY A 168 8.06 -44.68 11.24
N GLY A 169 9.28 -45.17 10.95
CA GLY A 169 9.83 -45.40 9.61
C GLY A 169 10.28 -44.20 8.76
N ALA A 170 11.17 -44.47 7.80
CA ALA A 170 11.71 -43.55 6.80
C ALA A 170 10.71 -43.29 5.65
N ARG A 171 9.53 -42.75 5.97
CA ARG A 171 8.55 -42.31 4.95
C ARG A 171 8.77 -40.84 4.61
N ASP A 172 8.56 -40.51 3.34
CA ASP A 172 8.58 -39.13 2.87
C ASP A 172 7.25 -38.43 3.19
N LEU A 173 7.35 -37.27 3.85
CA LEU A 173 6.20 -36.47 4.28
C LEU A 173 5.89 -35.34 3.31
N ILE A 174 6.91 -34.85 2.59
CA ILE A 174 6.77 -33.90 1.51
C ILE A 174 7.28 -34.61 0.26
N ARG A 175 6.46 -34.65 -0.79
CA ARG A 175 6.83 -35.23 -2.09
C ARG A 175 6.36 -34.30 -3.21
N LEU A 176 7.34 -33.70 -3.88
CA LEU A 176 7.11 -32.78 -4.97
C LEU A 176 7.51 -33.43 -6.30
N GLN A 177 6.71 -33.21 -7.34
CA GLN A 177 7.02 -33.71 -8.66
C GLN A 177 8.18 -32.95 -9.31
N GLY A 178 8.92 -33.66 -10.16
CA GLY A 178 10.05 -33.14 -10.91
C GLY A 178 11.34 -33.07 -10.11
N TYR A 179 12.47 -33.17 -10.82
CA TYR A 179 13.82 -33.13 -10.25
C TYR A 179 14.30 -31.69 -9.94
N LYS A 180 13.56 -30.67 -10.37
CA LYS A 180 13.86 -29.26 -10.14
C LYS A 180 12.61 -28.42 -9.95
N ALA A 181 12.71 -27.39 -9.13
CA ALA A 181 11.71 -26.35 -8.98
C ALA A 181 11.59 -25.53 -10.28
N VAL A 182 10.44 -24.86 -10.43
CA VAL A 182 10.22 -23.90 -11.51
C VAL A 182 11.04 -22.62 -11.28
N VAL A 183 11.13 -22.18 -10.03
CA VAL A 183 11.91 -21.01 -9.60
C VAL A 183 13.29 -21.44 -9.10
N SER A 184 14.34 -20.72 -9.49
CA SER A 184 15.69 -20.92 -8.96
C SER A 184 16.33 -19.57 -8.62
N PHE A 185 16.81 -19.43 -7.38
CA PHE A 185 17.52 -18.25 -6.94
C PHE A 185 19.01 -18.34 -7.26
N HIS A 186 19.58 -17.19 -7.57
CA HIS A 186 20.97 -17.01 -7.96
C HIS A 186 21.84 -16.54 -6.78
N VAL A 187 21.21 -16.25 -5.63
CA VAL A 187 21.83 -15.86 -4.37
C VAL A 187 21.72 -16.97 -3.32
N ALA A 188 22.72 -17.06 -2.43
CA ALA A 188 22.72 -18.02 -1.34
C ALA A 188 21.77 -17.66 -0.19
N ARG A 189 21.34 -16.38 -0.10
CA ARG A 189 20.40 -15.90 0.93
C ARG A 189 19.23 -15.16 0.27
N PRO A 190 18.27 -15.89 -0.33
CA PRO A 190 17.06 -15.26 -0.85
C PRO A 190 16.25 -14.63 0.28
N VAL A 191 15.67 -13.45 0.02
CA VAL A 191 14.77 -12.76 0.96
C VAL A 191 13.35 -13.02 0.52
N PHE A 192 12.52 -13.58 1.39
CA PHE A 192 11.11 -13.88 1.09
C PHE A 192 10.21 -12.78 1.68
N PHE A 193 9.13 -12.45 0.97
CA PHE A 193 8.07 -11.57 1.40
C PHE A 193 6.75 -12.32 1.32
N ILE A 194 6.10 -12.47 2.46
CA ILE A 194 4.87 -13.23 2.62
C ILE A 194 3.77 -12.23 2.94
N ALA A 195 2.73 -12.20 2.11
CA ALA A 195 1.57 -11.36 2.36
C ALA A 195 0.87 -11.82 3.64
N VAL A 196 0.64 -10.90 4.56
CA VAL A 196 -0.01 -11.16 5.85
C VAL A 196 -1.42 -10.60 5.78
N ASP A 197 -2.43 -11.41 6.11
CA ASP A 197 -3.79 -10.89 6.13
C ASP A 197 -4.06 -10.13 7.43
N THR A 198 -3.99 -8.81 7.37
CA THR A 198 -4.39 -7.91 8.45
C THR A 198 -5.84 -7.44 8.32
N ARG A 199 -6.57 -7.82 7.25
CA ARG A 199 -7.95 -7.35 6.99
C ARG A 199 -8.94 -7.83 8.05
N SER A 200 -8.58 -8.84 8.84
CA SER A 200 -9.36 -9.30 10.00
C SER A 200 -9.18 -8.44 11.25
N GLN A 201 -8.23 -7.49 11.27
CA GLN A 201 -7.87 -6.67 12.44
C GLN A 201 -8.11 -5.17 12.26
N ALA A 202 -8.53 -4.70 11.08
CA ALA A 202 -9.01 -3.33 10.95
C ALA A 202 -10.43 -3.24 11.55
N PRO A 203 -10.70 -2.40 12.57
CA PRO A 203 -12.08 -2.09 12.92
C PRO A 203 -12.73 -1.50 11.66
N ALA A 204 -13.75 -2.18 11.15
CA ALA A 204 -14.57 -1.67 10.07
C ALA A 204 -14.99 -0.25 10.46
N ARG A 205 -14.60 0.76 9.68
CA ARG A 205 -15.11 2.11 9.87
C ARG A 205 -16.63 2.02 9.77
N GLU A 206 -17.33 2.45 10.82
CA GLU A 206 -18.81 2.41 10.88
C GLU A 206 -19.46 3.24 9.76
N ASP A 207 -18.68 4.10 9.09
CA ASP A 207 -19.11 5.00 8.02
C ASP A 207 -18.65 4.58 6.60
N ALA A 208 -18.10 3.38 6.41
CA ALA A 208 -17.73 2.90 5.07
C ALA A 208 -18.98 2.47 4.30
N MET A 209 -19.46 3.32 3.38
CA MET A 209 -20.43 2.90 2.36
C MET A 209 -19.85 1.73 1.56
N VAL A 210 -20.40 0.53 1.76
CA VAL A 210 -20.13 -0.64 0.94
C VAL A 210 -20.82 -0.40 -0.40
N VAL A 211 -20.02 -0.13 -1.44
CA VAL A 211 -20.51 -0.10 -2.82
C VAL A 211 -20.50 -1.52 -3.35
N ASP A 212 -21.68 -2.10 -3.57
CA ASP A 212 -21.84 -3.41 -4.21
C ASP A 212 -21.41 -3.35 -5.68
N THR A 213 -20.12 -3.55 -5.94
CA THR A 213 -19.53 -3.56 -7.30
C THR A 213 -19.77 -4.87 -8.07
N HIS A 214 -20.79 -5.67 -7.69
CA HIS A 214 -21.19 -6.87 -8.44
C HIS A 214 -20.02 -7.75 -8.90
N GLY A 215 -19.04 -7.98 -8.02
CA GLY A 215 -18.00 -8.99 -8.23
C GLY A 215 -16.88 -8.60 -9.21
N ALA A 216 -16.69 -7.32 -9.56
CA ALA A 216 -15.64 -6.89 -10.48
C ALA A 216 -14.20 -6.84 -9.91
N SER A 217 -13.99 -7.16 -8.63
CA SER A 217 -12.65 -7.24 -8.03
C SER A 217 -12.30 -8.62 -7.43
N SER A 218 -13.08 -9.65 -7.73
CA SER A 218 -12.65 -11.03 -7.49
C SER A 218 -12.41 -11.70 -8.83
N GLU A 219 -11.21 -11.52 -9.36
CA GLU A 219 -10.68 -12.57 -10.23
C GLU A 219 -10.69 -13.86 -9.42
N LYS A 220 -11.67 -14.73 -9.75
CA LYS A 220 -11.67 -16.13 -9.39
C LYS A 220 -10.54 -16.81 -10.15
N THR A 221 -9.31 -16.63 -9.70
CA THR A 221 -8.22 -17.57 -9.97
C THR A 221 -8.16 -18.55 -8.79
N GLY A 222 -8.17 -19.84 -9.11
CA GLY A 222 -8.46 -20.93 -8.18
C GLY A 222 -7.44 -21.09 -7.04
N LYS A 223 -7.88 -21.80 -6.00
CA LYS A 223 -7.17 -22.10 -4.74
C LYS A 223 -6.62 -20.84 -4.06
N SER A 224 -7.34 -20.30 -3.08
CA SER A 224 -6.82 -19.26 -2.19
C SER A 224 -5.47 -19.69 -1.61
N ASP A 225 -4.40 -18.95 -1.90
CA ASP A 225 -3.11 -19.10 -1.24
C ASP A 225 -3.36 -19.11 0.29
N PRO A 226 -2.79 -20.07 1.06
CA PRO A 226 -3.06 -20.18 2.48
C PRO A 226 -2.73 -18.87 3.22
N GLN A 227 -3.63 -18.53 4.14
CA GLN A 227 -3.65 -17.25 4.83
C GLN A 227 -2.56 -17.21 5.91
N ALA A 228 -1.45 -16.54 5.63
CA ALA A 228 -0.35 -16.39 6.58
C ALA A 228 -0.74 -15.44 7.73
N SER A 229 -0.48 -15.86 8.97
CA SER A 229 -0.67 -15.05 10.18
C SER A 229 0.63 -14.34 10.57
N PRO A 230 0.58 -13.13 11.16
CA PRO A 230 1.76 -12.47 11.70
C PRO A 230 2.48 -13.28 12.79
N GLU A 231 1.84 -14.31 13.37
CA GLU A 231 2.41 -15.18 14.41
C GLU A 231 3.09 -16.44 13.85
N ASN A 232 2.94 -16.71 12.55
CA ASN A 232 3.52 -17.89 11.93
C ASN A 232 5.04 -17.74 11.76
N SER A 233 5.76 -18.82 12.05
CA SER A 233 7.20 -18.90 11.82
C SER A 233 7.48 -19.73 10.57
N TYR A 234 8.70 -19.65 10.04
CA TYR A 234 9.06 -20.38 8.82
C TYR A 234 10.39 -21.10 9.02
N ALA A 235 10.63 -22.08 8.16
CA ALA A 235 11.90 -22.76 8.07
C ALA A 235 12.14 -23.18 6.62
N LEU A 236 13.41 -23.34 6.27
CA LEU A 236 13.83 -23.80 4.96
C LEU A 236 14.29 -25.25 5.07
N VAL A 237 13.66 -26.13 4.31
CA VAL A 237 13.97 -27.56 4.31
C VAL A 237 14.65 -27.90 3.00
N ARG A 238 15.83 -28.51 3.06
CA ARG A 238 16.54 -29.01 1.88
C ARG A 238 15.89 -30.28 1.35
N LEU A 239 15.50 -30.32 0.08
CA LEU A 239 14.85 -31.49 -0.50
C LEU A 239 15.89 -32.47 -1.07
N ARG A 240 15.66 -33.77 -0.84
CA ARG A 240 16.41 -34.84 -1.52
C ARG A 240 15.88 -35.00 -2.93
N VAL A 241 16.75 -34.89 -3.92
CA VAL A 241 16.38 -35.02 -5.34
C VAL A 241 16.48 -36.49 -5.76
N GLY A 242 15.34 -37.07 -6.16
CA GLY A 242 15.23 -38.38 -6.78
C GLY A 242 15.17 -38.30 -8.32
N LYS A 243 14.83 -39.42 -8.98
CA LYS A 243 14.80 -39.49 -10.46
C LYS A 243 13.76 -38.56 -11.10
N ASN A 244 12.60 -38.39 -10.48
CA ASN A 244 11.54 -37.49 -10.97
C ASN A 244 10.71 -36.88 -9.83
N GLU A 245 11.31 -36.79 -8.65
CA GLU A 245 10.66 -36.26 -7.47
C GLU A 245 11.69 -35.59 -6.57
N ARG A 246 11.21 -34.70 -5.71
CA ARG A 246 11.97 -34.08 -4.62
C ARG A 246 11.22 -34.35 -3.33
N ALA A 247 11.92 -34.77 -2.29
CA ALA A 247 11.26 -35.21 -1.06
C ALA A 247 11.98 -34.81 0.21
N ALA A 248 11.20 -34.64 1.29
CA ALA A 248 11.71 -34.51 2.65
C ALA A 248 11.13 -35.63 3.52
N SER A 249 12.01 -36.31 4.27
CA SER A 249 11.63 -37.47 5.06
C SER A 249 11.06 -37.08 6.43
N ALA A 250 10.24 -37.95 7.02
CA ALA A 250 9.78 -37.81 8.39
C ALA A 250 10.93 -37.69 9.40
N LEU A 251 12.08 -38.32 9.13
CA LEU A 251 13.28 -38.26 9.97
C LEU A 251 13.95 -36.89 9.89
N GLN A 252 14.09 -36.37 8.68
CA GLN A 252 14.64 -35.05 8.41
C GLN A 252 13.81 -33.95 9.07
N LEU A 253 12.49 -34.06 9.01
CA LEU A 253 11.56 -33.08 9.57
C LEU A 253 11.35 -33.24 11.09
N ARG A 254 12.07 -34.15 11.76
CA ARG A 254 11.97 -34.30 13.21
C ARG A 254 12.50 -33.04 13.89
N GLY A 255 11.73 -32.52 14.85
CA GLY A 255 12.06 -31.27 15.53
C GLY A 255 11.53 -30.02 14.82
N LEU A 256 11.02 -30.15 13.60
CA LEU A 256 10.33 -29.04 12.94
C LEU A 256 9.00 -28.77 13.66
N GLY A 257 8.81 -27.54 14.14
CA GLY A 257 7.57 -27.14 14.81
C GLY A 257 7.41 -27.69 16.24
N THR A 258 8.49 -28.03 16.97
CA THR A 258 8.42 -28.40 18.40
C THR A 258 8.52 -27.19 19.35
N GLY A 259 8.22 -25.99 18.87
CA GLY A 259 8.25 -24.75 19.67
C GLY A 259 9.65 -24.17 19.91
N GLY A 260 10.70 -24.83 19.44
CA GLY A 260 12.05 -24.27 19.29
C GLY A 260 12.27 -23.81 17.85
N GLU A 261 13.12 -22.80 17.66
CA GLU A 261 13.69 -22.49 16.35
C GLU A 261 14.24 -23.78 15.72
N ALA A 262 14.10 -23.93 14.40
CA ALA A 262 14.68 -25.06 13.70
C ALA A 262 16.17 -25.20 14.07
N ASP A 263 16.52 -26.27 14.77
CA ASP A 263 17.91 -26.57 15.12
C ASP A 263 18.66 -26.73 13.78
N GLY A 264 19.63 -25.84 13.54
CA GLY A 264 20.22 -25.58 12.23
C GLY A 264 21.06 -26.74 11.69
N SER A 265 20.41 -27.83 11.31
CA SER A 265 21.03 -28.97 10.63
C SER A 265 21.36 -28.64 9.18
N ALA A 266 22.21 -29.44 8.53
CA ALA A 266 22.48 -29.29 7.09
C ALA A 266 21.22 -29.44 6.20
N GLU A 267 20.14 -29.97 6.77
CA GLU A 267 18.89 -30.30 6.10
C GLU A 267 17.73 -29.34 6.42
N ILE A 268 17.82 -28.59 7.53
CA ILE A 268 16.86 -27.56 7.92
C ILE A 268 17.62 -26.28 8.28
N VAL A 269 17.34 -25.20 7.56
CA VAL A 269 17.91 -23.88 7.80
C VAL A 269 16.87 -23.00 8.50
N ALA A 270 17.24 -22.50 9.67
CA ALA A 270 16.42 -21.56 10.43
C ALA A 270 16.28 -20.22 9.69
N THR A 271 15.15 -19.53 9.92
CA THR A 271 14.91 -18.21 9.35
C THR A 271 14.71 -17.16 10.44
N GLU A 272 14.94 -15.90 10.08
CA GLU A 272 14.48 -14.73 10.83
C GLU A 272 13.29 -14.11 10.13
N ARG A 273 12.35 -13.55 10.91
CA ARG A 273 11.16 -12.87 10.39
C ARG A 273 11.11 -11.44 10.88
N ARG A 274 10.61 -10.54 10.04
CA ARG A 274 10.35 -9.13 10.36
C ARG A 274 9.06 -8.69 9.68
N LEU A 275 8.15 -8.09 10.44
CA LEU A 275 6.98 -7.44 9.87
C LEU A 275 7.41 -6.09 9.25
N LEU A 276 7.03 -5.86 7.99
CA LEU A 276 7.30 -4.61 7.30
C LEU A 276 6.35 -3.49 7.78
N PRO A 277 6.72 -2.20 7.61
CA PRO A 277 5.83 -1.08 7.89
C PRO A 277 4.48 -1.24 7.19
N GLY A 278 3.39 -0.92 7.91
CA GLY A 278 2.03 -1.14 7.44
C GLY A 278 1.46 -2.52 7.76
N GLY A 279 2.29 -3.50 8.15
CA GLY A 279 1.81 -4.80 8.65
C GLY A 279 1.28 -5.77 7.59
N HIS A 280 1.23 -5.36 6.31
CA HIS A 280 0.71 -6.17 5.20
C HIS A 280 1.69 -7.26 4.72
N TRP A 281 2.96 -7.16 5.11
CA TRP A 281 4.03 -8.02 4.60
C TRP A 281 4.97 -8.47 5.70
N MET A 282 5.33 -9.74 5.67
CA MET A 282 6.37 -10.33 6.51
C MET A 282 7.57 -10.70 5.67
N GLN A 283 8.71 -10.12 6.02
CA GLN A 283 10.02 -10.47 5.47
C GLN A 283 10.57 -11.69 6.21
N VAL A 284 11.04 -12.70 5.48
CA VAL A 284 11.64 -13.92 6.02
C VAL A 284 12.99 -14.15 5.35
N GLU A 285 14.04 -14.39 6.14
CA GLU A 285 15.41 -14.58 5.63
C GLU A 285 16.08 -15.81 6.23
N PRO A 286 16.88 -16.57 5.46
CA PRO A 286 17.76 -17.60 6.01
C PRO A 286 18.77 -17.00 6.99
N ARG A 287 19.00 -17.67 8.13
CA ARG A 287 20.05 -17.32 9.11
C ARG A 287 21.46 -17.68 8.65
N SER A 288 21.58 -18.55 7.67
CA SER A 288 22.84 -18.98 7.08
C SER A 288 22.70 -19.14 5.57
N ASP A 289 23.84 -19.12 4.87
CA ASP A 289 23.89 -19.31 3.42
C ASP A 289 23.33 -20.69 3.03
N LEU A 290 22.47 -20.69 2.02
CA LEU A 290 21.98 -21.90 1.40
C LEU A 290 23.02 -22.42 0.41
N ASN A 291 23.32 -23.72 0.53
CA ASN A 291 24.12 -24.41 -0.46
C ASN A 291 23.33 -24.64 -1.75
N LEU A 292 24.04 -24.99 -2.83
CA LEU A 292 23.40 -25.42 -4.07
C LEU A 292 22.46 -26.61 -3.81
N GLY A 293 21.23 -26.53 -4.31
CA GLY A 293 20.24 -27.56 -4.06
C GLY A 293 18.80 -27.18 -4.36
N GLN A 294 17.89 -28.02 -3.88
CA GLN A 294 16.45 -27.82 -3.94
C GLN A 294 15.95 -27.66 -2.51
N TYR A 295 15.02 -26.73 -2.31
CA TYR A 295 14.54 -26.33 -0.99
C TYR A 295 13.02 -26.13 -1.03
N SER A 296 12.42 -26.16 0.15
CA SER A 296 11.04 -25.73 0.38
C SER A 296 10.99 -24.80 1.59
N LEU A 297 10.32 -23.66 1.44
CA LEU A 297 9.91 -22.81 2.55
C LEU A 297 8.66 -23.42 3.17
N ILE A 298 8.74 -23.71 4.47
CA ILE A 298 7.70 -24.40 5.23
C ILE A 298 7.20 -23.48 6.34
N GLU A 299 5.87 -23.38 6.43
CA GLU A 299 5.20 -22.65 7.50
C GLU A 299 5.10 -23.52 8.77
N LEU A 300 5.49 -22.93 9.90
CA LEU A 300 5.44 -23.50 11.23
C LEU A 300 4.28 -22.88 12.00
N LEU A 301 3.44 -23.72 12.59
CA LEU A 301 2.20 -23.28 13.23
C LEU A 301 2.41 -22.94 14.70
N PRO A 302 1.70 -21.91 15.22
CA PRO A 302 1.63 -21.65 16.65
C PRO A 302 1.08 -22.86 17.40
N GLY A 303 1.73 -23.26 18.51
CA GLY A 303 1.38 -24.49 19.24
C GLY A 303 2.01 -25.77 18.66
N GLY A 304 2.78 -25.64 17.58
CA GLY A 304 3.61 -26.68 17.01
C GLY A 304 3.01 -27.41 15.83
N GLY A 305 3.87 -28.10 15.07
CA GLY A 305 3.54 -28.65 13.76
C GLY A 305 3.89 -27.71 12.61
N PHE A 306 3.59 -28.15 11.39
CA PHE A 306 3.93 -27.43 10.17
C PHE A 306 2.97 -27.75 9.03
N ASN A 307 2.90 -26.84 8.06
CA ASN A 307 2.19 -27.05 6.81
C ASN A 307 3.06 -27.85 5.83
N GLN A 308 2.57 -28.98 5.32
CA GLN A 308 3.32 -29.77 4.33
C GLN A 308 3.33 -29.15 2.95
N ASP A 309 2.32 -28.32 2.65
CA ASP A 309 2.30 -27.53 1.43
C ASP A 309 3.27 -26.37 1.63
N GLY A 310 4.36 -26.40 0.87
CA GLY A 310 5.45 -25.44 0.97
C GLY A 310 5.70 -24.72 -0.34
N TRP A 311 6.54 -23.69 -0.29
CA TRP A 311 6.97 -22.97 -1.48
C TRP A 311 8.34 -23.49 -1.90
N ASP A 312 8.41 -24.23 -3.00
CA ASP A 312 9.62 -24.89 -3.46
C ASP A 312 10.45 -24.02 -4.40
N PHE A 313 11.77 -24.12 -4.28
CA PHE A 313 12.70 -23.36 -5.09
C PHE A 313 14.06 -24.07 -5.20
N GLY A 314 14.82 -23.70 -6.22
CA GLY A 314 16.23 -24.08 -6.35
C GLY A 314 17.16 -22.98 -5.86
N VAL A 315 18.36 -23.34 -5.45
CA VAL A 315 19.50 -22.42 -5.30
C VAL A 315 20.55 -22.84 -6.31
N ASN A 316 20.74 -22.03 -7.35
CA ASN A 316 21.70 -22.26 -8.42
C ASN A 316 22.09 -20.93 -9.10
N PRO A 317 23.29 -20.38 -8.82
CA PRO A 317 23.81 -19.17 -9.45
C PRO A 317 23.92 -19.24 -10.98
N MET A 318 23.92 -20.44 -11.56
CA MET A 318 24.03 -20.67 -13.00
C MET A 318 22.68 -21.05 -13.65
N ALA A 319 21.58 -20.90 -12.92
CA ALA A 319 20.26 -21.11 -13.51
C ALA A 319 19.95 -20.01 -14.56
N PRO A 320 19.06 -20.30 -15.53
CA PRO A 320 18.46 -19.24 -16.34
C PRO A 320 17.55 -18.33 -15.50
N ASP A 321 17.29 -17.13 -16.00
CA ASP A 321 16.36 -16.18 -15.39
C ASP A 321 14.98 -16.78 -15.09
N ASN A 322 14.37 -16.32 -13.99
CA ASN A 322 13.05 -16.72 -13.59
C ASN A 322 11.99 -16.05 -14.47
N LYS A 323 11.12 -16.84 -15.10
CA LYS A 323 10.04 -16.31 -15.93
C LYS A 323 9.03 -15.53 -15.09
N GLY A 324 8.64 -14.34 -15.56
CA GLY A 324 7.61 -13.53 -14.90
C GLY A 324 8.09 -12.78 -13.65
N GLY A 325 9.40 -12.69 -13.41
CA GLY A 325 9.94 -11.84 -12.34
C GLY A 325 9.84 -10.35 -12.70
N PHE A 326 9.51 -9.52 -11.72
CA PHE A 326 9.54 -8.06 -11.88
C PHE A 326 10.98 -7.55 -11.85
N SER A 327 11.24 -6.56 -12.70
CA SER A 327 12.50 -5.83 -12.76
C SER A 327 12.33 -4.45 -12.12
N PRO A 328 13.40 -3.80 -11.68
CA PRO A 328 13.32 -2.43 -11.20
C PRO A 328 12.74 -1.50 -12.26
N VAL A 329 11.79 -0.68 -11.85
CA VAL A 329 11.34 0.45 -12.67
C VAL A 329 12.47 1.49 -12.65
N GLN A 330 13.03 1.80 -13.82
CA GLN A 330 14.02 2.85 -13.94
C GLN A 330 13.36 4.18 -13.57
N LYS A 331 13.86 4.86 -12.54
CA LYS A 331 13.55 6.28 -12.35
C LYS A 331 14.26 7.03 -13.46
N GLU A 332 13.50 7.57 -14.39
CA GLU A 332 14.00 8.56 -15.33
C GLU A 332 14.51 9.74 -14.49
N GLU A 333 15.84 9.90 -14.39
CA GLU A 333 16.43 11.09 -13.80
C GLU A 333 15.97 12.27 -14.65
N ALA A 334 15.11 13.12 -14.08
CA ALA A 334 14.73 14.36 -14.73
C ALA A 334 16.03 15.19 -14.97
N PRO A 335 16.21 15.73 -16.18
CA PRO A 335 17.45 16.40 -16.59
C PRO A 335 17.79 17.66 -15.81
#